data_AF-A0A3M1M0W7-F1
#
_entry.id   AF-A0A3M1M0W7-F1
#
_cell.length_a   1.000
_cell.length_b   1.000
_cell.length_c   1.000
_cell.angle_alpha   90.00
_cell.angle_beta   90.00
_cell.angle_gamma   90.00
#
_symmetry.space_group_name_H-M   'P 1'
#
loop_
_entity.id
_entity.type
_entity.pdbx_description
1 polymer ?
#
loop_
_entity_poly.entity_id
_entity_poly.type
_entity_poly.pdbx_seq_one_letter_code
_entity_poly.pdbx_strand_id
1 'polypeptide(L)'
;MALLEWRDEFSVGDPAVDHEHRELIDLVNRAAGAISAGASEEEIDRAFGDLLRAVSAHFAHEERQMRAASYDELAEHKADHERLIDALRDIMDGGAADAEAASEALVKVLGDWFTGHFASHDARLHRRLGPHHPH
;
A
#
# COMPACT_ATOMS: atom_id res chain seq x y z
N MET A 1 1.61 4.04 -19.56
CA MET A 1 1.70 2.63 -19.11
C MET A 1 1.66 2.64 -17.59
N ALA A 2 1.08 1.63 -16.96
CA ALA A 2 1.17 1.50 -15.51
C ALA A 2 2.63 1.19 -15.14
N LEU A 3 3.14 1.83 -14.09
CA LEU A 3 4.51 1.62 -13.60
C LEU A 3 4.57 0.39 -12.69
N LEU A 4 3.46 0.10 -12.01
CA LEU A 4 3.23 -1.08 -11.19
C LEU A 4 1.95 -1.79 -11.66
N GLU A 5 2.03 -3.07 -11.96
CA GLU A 5 0.89 -3.87 -12.44
C GLU A 5 0.42 -4.84 -11.36
N TRP A 6 -0.88 -5.11 -11.32
CA TRP A 6 -1.44 -6.18 -10.49
C TRP A 6 -0.83 -7.54 -10.88
N ARG A 7 -0.54 -8.36 -9.88
CA ARG A 7 -0.04 -9.72 -10.03
C ARG A 7 -0.86 -10.66 -9.15
N ASP A 8 -1.08 -11.88 -9.61
CA ASP A 8 -1.84 -12.87 -8.85
C ASP A 8 -1.20 -13.20 -7.49
N GLU A 9 0.11 -12.96 -7.33
CA GLU A 9 0.83 -13.09 -6.06
C GLU A 9 0.43 -12.06 -5.00
N PHE A 10 -0.27 -10.98 -5.38
CA PHE A 10 -0.81 -9.98 -4.46
C PHE A 10 -2.21 -10.35 -3.93
N SER A 11 -2.81 -11.43 -4.46
CA SER A 11 -4.10 -11.91 -3.99
C SER A 11 -3.94 -12.64 -2.66
N VAL A 12 -4.82 -12.31 -1.71
CA VAL A 12 -4.91 -12.99 -0.41
C VAL A 12 -6.08 -13.98 -0.38
N GLY A 13 -6.84 -14.07 -1.47
CA GLY A 13 -8.02 -14.93 -1.60
C GLY A 13 -9.30 -14.35 -1.00
N ASP A 14 -9.26 -13.11 -0.50
CA ASP A 14 -10.43 -12.35 -0.06
C ASP A 14 -10.75 -11.28 -1.13
N PRO A 15 -11.91 -11.36 -1.81
CA PRO A 15 -12.24 -10.42 -2.88
C PRO A 15 -12.34 -8.95 -2.46
N ALA A 16 -12.68 -8.67 -1.19
CA ALA A 16 -12.75 -7.30 -0.69
C ALA A 16 -11.35 -6.73 -0.47
N VAL A 17 -10.45 -7.51 0.14
CA VAL A 17 -9.06 -7.07 0.35
C VAL A 17 -8.27 -7.02 -0.95
N ASP A 18 -8.48 -7.98 -1.84
CA ASP A 18 -7.92 -7.94 -3.20
C ASP A 18 -8.38 -6.71 -4.01
N HIS A 19 -9.56 -6.16 -3.71
CA HIS A 19 -10.02 -4.92 -4.31
C HIS A 19 -9.25 -3.72 -3.74
N GLU A 20 -9.11 -3.66 -2.41
CA GLU A 20 -8.29 -2.63 -1.74
C GLU A 20 -6.85 -2.63 -2.27
N HIS A 21 -6.20 -3.80 -2.40
CA HIS A 21 -4.83 -3.89 -2.94
C HIS A 21 -4.71 -3.34 -4.37
N ARG A 22 -5.71 -3.58 -5.23
CA ARG A 22 -5.74 -3.02 -6.60
C ARG A 22 -5.90 -1.51 -6.58
N GLU A 23 -6.76 -0.98 -5.72
CA GLU A 23 -6.93 0.47 -5.56
C GLU A 23 -5.63 1.13 -5.07
N LEU A 24 -4.90 0.48 -4.15
CA LEU A 24 -3.58 0.95 -3.72
C LEU A 24 -2.60 1.02 -4.90
N ILE A 25 -2.50 -0.03 -5.72
CA ILE A 25 -1.62 -0.05 -6.91
C ILE A 25 -1.99 1.08 -7.89
N ASP A 26 -3.28 1.33 -8.10
CA ASP A 26 -3.74 2.43 -8.95
C ASP A 26 -3.34 3.81 -8.41
N LEU A 27 -3.44 4.00 -7.09
CA LEU A 27 -3.01 5.24 -6.43
C LEU A 27 -1.50 5.44 -6.50
N VAL A 28 -0.72 4.37 -6.34
CA VAL A 28 0.74 4.40 -6.55
C VAL A 28 1.09 4.84 -7.96
N ASN A 29 0.43 4.26 -8.97
CA ASN A 29 0.64 4.64 -10.36
C ASN A 29 0.28 6.10 -10.64
N ARG A 30 -0.77 6.63 -10.00
CA ARG A 30 -1.15 8.05 -10.13
C ARG A 30 -0.12 8.96 -9.49
N ALA A 31 0.36 8.65 -8.28
CA ALA A 31 1.38 9.43 -7.60
C ALA A 31 2.68 9.45 -8.40
N ALA A 32 3.19 8.28 -8.80
CA ALA A 32 4.40 8.17 -9.61
C ALA A 32 4.25 8.88 -10.97
N GLY A 33 3.10 8.73 -11.62
CA GLY A 33 2.80 9.42 -12.89
C GLY A 33 2.77 10.94 -12.76
N ALA A 34 2.21 11.48 -11.66
CA ALA A 34 2.20 12.93 -11.40
C ALA A 34 3.62 13.48 -11.25
N ILE A 35 4.48 12.76 -10.51
CA ILE A 35 5.89 13.13 -10.35
C ILE A 35 6.61 13.10 -11.71
N SER A 36 6.52 11.97 -12.43
CA SER A 36 7.21 11.78 -13.72
C SER A 36 6.77 12.77 -14.80
N ALA A 37 5.49 13.18 -14.78
CA ALA A 37 4.96 14.19 -15.69
C ALA A 37 5.40 15.63 -15.35
N GLY A 38 6.11 15.86 -14.24
CA GLY A 38 6.45 17.19 -13.75
C GLY A 38 5.22 18.02 -13.39
N ALA A 39 4.21 17.37 -12.79
CA ALA A 39 3.00 18.04 -12.32
C ALA A 39 3.34 19.10 -11.25
N SER A 40 2.37 19.96 -10.95
CA SER A 40 2.54 20.95 -9.89
C SER A 40 2.69 20.29 -8.51
N GLU A 41 3.36 20.97 -7.58
CA GLU A 41 3.51 20.52 -6.19
C GLU A 41 2.14 20.19 -5.56
N GLU A 42 1.12 21.02 -5.80
CA GLU A 42 -0.25 20.79 -5.36
C GLU A 42 -0.90 19.53 -5.95
N GLU A 43 -0.52 19.10 -7.16
CA GLU A 43 -1.01 17.86 -7.77
C GLU A 43 -0.32 16.64 -7.18
N ILE A 44 0.99 16.74 -6.94
CA ILE A 44 1.80 15.69 -6.31
C ILE A 44 1.32 15.48 -4.86
N ASP A 45 1.15 16.56 -4.10
CA ASP A 45 0.65 16.52 -2.72
C ASP A 45 -0.74 15.89 -2.63
N ARG A 46 -1.63 16.22 -3.58
CA ARG A 46 -2.96 15.60 -3.64
C ARG A 46 -2.87 14.10 -3.91
N ALA A 47 -2.03 13.68 -4.85
CA ALA A 47 -1.86 12.26 -5.17
C ALA A 47 -1.26 11.47 -4.00
N PHE A 48 -0.23 12.00 -3.33
CA PHE A 48 0.31 11.42 -2.10
C PHE A 48 -0.72 11.40 -0.98
N GLY A 49 -1.50 12.46 -0.82
CA GLY A 49 -2.57 12.53 0.15
C GLY A 49 -3.62 11.45 -0.08
N ASP A 50 -4.03 11.21 -1.33
CA ASP A 50 -4.97 10.12 -1.67
C ASP A 50 -4.36 8.75 -1.35
N LEU A 51 -3.10 8.52 -1.72
CA LEU A 51 -2.37 7.29 -1.44
C LEU A 51 -2.27 7.02 0.08
N LEU A 52 -1.79 7.99 0.86
CA LEU A 52 -1.64 7.87 2.32
C LEU A 52 -2.98 7.61 3.00
N ARG A 53 -4.06 8.25 2.54
CA ARG A 53 -5.42 8.01 3.06
C ARG A 53 -5.86 6.57 2.80
N ALA A 54 -5.68 6.07 1.58
CA ALA A 54 -6.09 4.72 1.22
C ALA A 54 -5.26 3.65 1.96
N VAL A 55 -3.94 3.80 2.01
CA VAL A 55 -3.03 2.90 2.74
C VAL A 55 -3.40 2.86 4.23
N SER A 56 -3.61 4.01 4.85
CA SER A 56 -4.00 4.08 6.27
C SER A 56 -5.37 3.44 6.53
N ALA A 57 -6.32 3.57 5.60
CA ALA A 57 -7.65 2.97 5.71
C ALA A 57 -7.60 1.45 5.62
N HIS A 58 -6.83 0.91 4.66
CA HIS A 58 -6.58 -0.51 4.49
C HIS A 58 -5.89 -1.12 5.73
N PHE A 59 -4.81 -0.50 6.22
CA PHE A 59 -4.14 -0.94 7.46
C PHE A 59 -5.06 -0.93 8.67
N ALA A 60 -5.86 0.13 8.81
CA ALA A 60 -6.86 0.18 9.88
C ALA A 60 -7.91 -0.92 9.73
N HIS A 61 -8.26 -1.33 8.50
CA HIS A 61 -9.18 -2.43 8.25
C HIS A 61 -8.61 -3.76 8.73
N GLU A 62 -7.40 -4.13 8.29
CA GLU A 62 -6.73 -5.36 8.71
C GLU A 62 -6.45 -5.39 10.21
N GLU A 63 -5.99 -4.29 10.80
CA GLU A 63 -5.77 -4.22 12.25
C GLU A 63 -7.06 -4.41 13.06
N ARG A 64 -8.22 -3.98 12.54
CA ARG A 64 -9.51 -4.28 13.17
C ARG A 64 -9.81 -5.77 13.11
N GLN A 65 -9.56 -6.42 11.97
CA GLN A 65 -9.75 -7.86 11.79
C GLN A 65 -8.81 -8.66 12.72
N MET A 66 -7.53 -8.29 12.77
CA MET A 66 -6.53 -8.87 13.66
C MET A 66 -6.93 -8.77 15.14
N ARG A 67 -7.39 -7.59 15.59
CA ARG A 67 -7.86 -7.40 16.98
C ARG A 67 -9.08 -8.26 17.28
N ALA A 68 -10.06 -8.30 16.38
CA ALA A 68 -11.27 -9.10 16.55
C ALA A 68 -10.96 -10.61 16.63
N ALA A 69 -9.95 -11.07 15.89
CA ALA A 69 -9.52 -12.46 15.86
C ALA A 69 -8.48 -12.82 16.94
N SER A 70 -8.06 -11.87 17.79
CA SER A 70 -6.94 -12.04 18.74
C SER A 70 -5.67 -12.58 18.06
N TYR A 71 -5.35 -12.03 16.88
CA TYR A 71 -4.20 -12.43 16.08
C TYR A 71 -2.88 -12.17 16.81
N ASP A 72 -2.07 -13.22 16.94
CA ASP A 72 -0.84 -13.27 17.72
C ASP A 72 0.29 -12.40 17.15
N GLU A 73 0.26 -12.14 15.84
CA GLU A 73 1.31 -11.38 15.14
C GLU A 73 0.90 -9.91 14.86
N LEU A 74 -0.17 -9.41 15.50
CA LEU A 74 -0.68 -8.03 15.31
C LEU A 74 0.42 -6.97 15.49
N ALA A 75 1.28 -7.12 16.50
CA ALA A 75 2.30 -6.12 16.81
C ALA A 75 3.37 -6.05 15.71
N GLU A 76 3.80 -7.19 15.18
CA GLU A 76 4.78 -7.26 14.09
C GLU A 76 4.18 -6.73 12.78
N HIS A 77 2.96 -7.15 12.46
CA HIS A 77 2.24 -6.70 11.27
C HIS A 77 2.04 -5.17 11.28
N LYS A 78 1.56 -4.62 12.40
CA LYS A 78 1.39 -3.17 12.57
C LYS A 78 2.70 -2.38 12.49
N ALA A 79 3.81 -2.94 12.98
CA ALA A 79 5.11 -2.29 12.82
C ALA A 79 5.52 -2.19 11.34
N ASP A 80 5.14 -3.16 10.50
CA ASP A 80 5.41 -3.10 9.07
C ASP A 80 4.56 -2.05 8.35
N HIS A 81 3.30 -1.88 8.76
CA HIS A 81 2.44 -0.79 8.32
C HIS A 81 3.05 0.58 8.61
N GLU A 82 3.53 0.79 9.85
CA GLU A 82 4.14 2.05 10.27
C GLU A 82 5.40 2.35 9.45
N ARG A 83 6.23 1.33 9.16
CA ARG A 83 7.41 1.49 8.29
C ARG A 83 7.05 1.96 6.88
N LEU A 84 5.97 1.45 6.28
CA LEU A 84 5.56 1.90 4.95
C LEU A 84 5.09 3.37 4.98
N ILE A 85 4.25 3.72 5.96
CA ILE A 85 3.74 5.09 6.09
C ILE A 85 4.89 6.09 6.24
N ASP A 86 5.89 5.76 7.05
CA ASP A 86 7.06 6.62 7.23
C ASP A 86 7.89 6.71 5.95
N ALA A 87 8.11 5.60 5.24
CA ALA A 87 8.79 5.63 3.93
C ALA A 87 8.05 6.50 2.90
N LEU A 88 6.71 6.48 2.89
CA LEU A 88 5.91 7.33 1.99
C LEU A 88 6.03 8.81 2.34
N ARG A 89 6.09 9.14 3.64
CA ARG A 89 6.32 10.51 4.10
C ARG A 89 7.71 11.00 3.73
N ASP A 90 8.73 10.15 3.92
CA ASP A 90 10.11 10.48 3.56
C ASP A 90 10.25 10.76 2.05
N ILE A 91 9.54 10.02 1.21
CA ILE A 91 9.52 10.28 -0.25
C ILE A 91 8.83 11.61 -0.58
N MET A 92 7.71 11.92 0.10
CA MET A 92 6.96 13.16 -0.08
C MET A 92 7.78 14.38 0.36
N ASP A 93 8.37 14.32 1.56
CA ASP A 93 9.19 15.40 2.14
C ASP A 93 10.56 15.53 1.47
N GLY A 94 11.03 14.45 0.85
CA GLY A 94 12.34 14.36 0.20
C GLY A 94 12.53 15.27 -1.00
N GLY A 95 11.47 15.91 -1.51
CA GLY A 95 11.49 17.01 -2.48
C GLY A 95 12.39 16.73 -3.69
N ALA A 96 11.81 16.25 -4.79
CA ALA A 96 12.57 15.78 -5.94
C ALA A 96 13.53 16.84 -6.53
N ALA A 97 14.82 16.72 -6.23
CA ALA A 97 15.88 17.36 -7.03
C ALA A 97 15.91 16.78 -8.46
N ASP A 98 15.41 15.54 -8.60
CA ASP A 98 15.15 14.83 -9.86
C ASP A 98 13.82 14.08 -9.75
N ALA A 99 12.82 14.51 -10.53
CA ALA A 99 11.46 13.96 -10.52
C ALA A 99 11.43 12.51 -11.03
N GLU A 100 12.29 12.14 -11.98
CA GLU A 100 12.30 10.80 -12.54
C GLU A 100 12.81 9.80 -11.50
N ALA A 101 13.91 10.13 -10.81
CA ALA A 101 14.45 9.33 -9.72
C ALA A 101 13.45 9.16 -8.55
N ALA A 102 12.69 10.20 -8.21
CA ALA A 102 11.68 10.14 -7.15
C ALA A 102 10.50 9.23 -7.53
N SER A 103 10.03 9.30 -8.78
CA SER A 103 8.99 8.41 -9.30
C SER A 103 9.44 6.94 -9.30
N GLU A 104 10.66 6.66 -9.76
CA GLU A 104 11.23 5.31 -9.75
C GLU A 104 11.40 4.77 -8.32
N ALA A 105 11.88 5.60 -7.40
CA ALA A 105 12.02 5.24 -5.99
C ALA A 105 10.67 4.88 -5.36
N LEU A 106 9.62 5.67 -5.62
CA LEU A 106 8.27 5.40 -5.13
C LEU A 106 7.74 4.05 -5.63
N VAL A 107 7.81 3.81 -6.94
CA VAL A 107 7.35 2.55 -7.55
C VAL A 107 8.14 1.37 -7.00
N LYS A 108 9.45 1.52 -6.82
CA LYS A 108 10.30 0.46 -6.27
C LYS A 108 9.95 0.14 -4.82
N VAL A 109 9.86 1.15 -3.95
CA VAL A 109 9.56 0.97 -2.52
C VAL A 109 8.21 0.28 -2.33
N LEU A 110 7.18 0.74 -3.04
CA LEU A 110 5.84 0.16 -2.94
C LEU A 110 5.73 -1.20 -3.63
N GLY A 111 6.38 -1.40 -4.77
CA GLY A 111 6.42 -2.70 -5.43
C GLY A 111 7.09 -3.77 -4.56
N ASP A 112 8.24 -3.44 -3.96
CA ASP A 112 8.94 -4.33 -3.03
C ASP A 112 8.09 -4.60 -1.78
N TRP A 113 7.44 -3.56 -1.23
CA TRP A 113 6.60 -3.70 -0.04
C TRP A 113 5.34 -4.52 -0.33
N PHE A 114 4.60 -4.29 -1.42
CA PHE A 114 3.43 -5.11 -1.78
C PHE A 114 3.81 -6.56 -2.00
N THR A 115 4.91 -6.82 -2.71
CA THR A 115 5.39 -8.19 -2.94
C THR A 115 5.76 -8.89 -1.63
N GLY A 116 6.40 -8.18 -0.70
CA GLY A 116 6.77 -8.72 0.59
C GLY A 116 5.58 -8.89 1.53
N HIS A 117 4.79 -7.84 1.72
CA HIS A 117 3.74 -7.74 2.71
C HIS A 117 2.51 -8.54 2.32
N PHE A 118 1.91 -8.28 1.15
CA PHE A 118 0.69 -8.95 0.70
C PHE A 118 0.89 -10.47 0.63
N ALA A 119 2.02 -10.91 0.05
CA ALA A 119 2.32 -12.32 -0.11
C ALA A 119 2.71 -13.03 1.20
N SER A 120 3.04 -12.30 2.27
CA SER A 120 3.46 -12.89 3.55
C SER A 120 2.53 -12.59 4.71
N HIS A 121 2.36 -11.32 5.09
CA HIS A 121 1.61 -10.88 6.26
C HIS A 121 0.10 -11.03 6.02
N ASP A 122 -0.41 -10.45 4.95
CA ASP A 122 -1.85 -10.44 4.65
C ASP A 122 -2.30 -11.84 4.23
N ALA A 123 -1.53 -12.51 3.37
CA ALA A 123 -1.80 -13.90 3.01
C ALA A 123 -1.87 -14.83 4.24
N ARG A 124 -1.06 -14.57 5.27
CA ARG A 124 -1.09 -15.34 6.53
C ARG A 124 -2.29 -14.95 7.40
N LEU A 125 -2.59 -13.66 7.48
CA LEU A 125 -3.77 -13.13 8.17
C LEU A 125 -5.07 -13.72 7.58
N HIS A 126 -5.30 -13.55 6.28
CA HIS A 126 -6.51 -14.00 5.60
C HIS A 126 -6.64 -15.53 5.57
N ARG A 127 -5.52 -16.27 5.51
CA ARG A 127 -5.54 -17.73 5.70
C ARG A 127 -5.98 -18.13 7.10
N ARG A 128 -5.60 -17.38 8.14
CA ARG A 128 -5.99 -17.62 9.54
C ARG A 128 -7.44 -17.22 9.81
N LEU A 129 -7.91 -16.14 9.22
CA LEU A 129 -9.31 -15.69 9.35
C LEU A 129 -10.27 -16.63 8.59
N GLY A 130 -9.79 -17.27 7.52
CA GLY A 130 -10.60 -18.10 6.64
C GLY A 130 -11.56 -17.25 5.80
N PRO A 131 -12.38 -17.87 4.93
CA PRO A 131 -13.39 -17.12 4.18
C PRO A 131 -14.37 -16.49 5.17
N HIS A 132 -14.36 -15.16 5.25
CA HIS A 132 -15.34 -14.42 6.02
C HIS A 132 -16.73 -14.72 5.45
N HIS A 133 -17.48 -15.62 6.12
CA HIS A 133 -18.92 -15.66 5.94
C HIS A 133 -19.49 -14.41 6.61
N PRO A 134 -20.09 -13.47 5.87
CA PRO A 134 -20.85 -12.40 6.51
C PRO A 134 -21.98 -13.07 7.31
N HIS A 135 -21.99 -12.82 8.62
CA HIS A 135 -23.13 -13.12 9.48
C HIS A 135 -24.34 -12.28 9.07
#